data_AF-A0A519C2K9-F1
#
_entry.id   AF-A0A519C2K9-F1
#
_cell.length_a   1.000
_cell.length_b   1.000
_cell.length_c   1.000
_cell.angle_alpha   90.00
_cell.angle_beta   90.00
_cell.angle_gamma   90.00
#
_symmetry.space_group_name_H-M   'P 1'
#
loop_
_entity.id
_entity.type
_entity.pdbx_description
1 polymer ?
#
loop_
_entity_poly.entity_id
_entity_poly.type
_entity_poly.pdbx_seq_one_letter_code
_entity_poly.pdbx_strand_id
1 'polypeptide(L)'
;MKRRIVNNEEAVSPVIAVILMVAITVVMAAVLYAWVSGWGLQPKNSPTGSMMASEDGAGVWDVQIIKMNPQASINSVHWYLMDIQGLTAAEGVVTDIYGYKQGEGKSIIYIDNDYNAKVSPGDIFRFYSGEGDTLAEHSSLDDFSFRIKFDPTGDTIGYDVDFSA
;
A
#
# COMPACT_ATOMS: atom_id res chain seq x y z
N MET A 1 73.06 -4.71 -32.81
CA MET A 1 72.09 -5.76 -32.41
C MET A 1 71.09 -5.15 -31.45
N LYS A 2 69.78 -5.23 -31.75
CA LYS A 2 68.67 -4.63 -30.96
C LYS A 2 68.39 -5.48 -29.72
N ARG A 3 68.35 -4.88 -28.52
CA ARG A 3 67.91 -5.57 -27.29
C ARG A 3 66.39 -5.69 -27.30
N ARG A 4 65.89 -6.92 -27.27
CA ARG A 4 64.46 -7.27 -27.14
C ARG A 4 64.14 -7.37 -25.65
N ILE A 5 63.20 -6.57 -25.17
CA ILE A 5 62.69 -6.62 -23.80
C ILE A 5 61.75 -7.83 -23.74
N VAL A 6 62.05 -8.81 -22.90
CA VAL A 6 61.18 -9.96 -22.62
C VAL A 6 60.45 -9.62 -21.33
N ASN A 7 59.14 -9.38 -21.39
CA ASN A 7 58.32 -9.22 -20.19
C ASN A 7 58.05 -10.61 -19.64
N ASN A 8 58.51 -10.86 -18.41
CA ASN A 8 58.19 -12.07 -17.68
C ASN A 8 56.78 -11.90 -17.10
N GLU A 9 55.79 -12.57 -17.69
CA GLU A 9 54.47 -12.74 -17.08
C GLU A 9 54.60 -13.80 -15.97
N GLU A 10 55.24 -13.43 -14.86
CA GLU A 10 55.29 -14.31 -13.68
C GLU A 10 53.87 -14.50 -13.14
N ALA A 11 53.39 -15.75 -13.18
CA ALA A 11 52.12 -16.13 -12.61
C ALA A 11 52.12 -15.85 -11.10
N VAL A 12 51.04 -15.22 -10.62
CA VAL A 12 50.82 -14.98 -9.20
C VAL A 12 50.92 -16.32 -8.45
N SER A 13 51.66 -16.35 -7.34
CA SER A 13 51.81 -17.57 -6.53
C SER A 13 50.44 -18.19 -6.20
N PRO A 14 50.28 -19.52 -6.28
CA PRO A 14 49.00 -20.20 -6.04
C PRO A 14 48.33 -19.79 -4.72
N VAL A 15 49.13 -19.57 -3.66
CA VAL A 15 48.63 -19.15 -2.35
C VAL A 15 48.16 -17.70 -2.37
N ILE A 16 48.92 -16.82 -3.03
CA ILE A 16 48.59 -15.39 -3.12
C ILE A 16 47.32 -15.19 -3.96
N ALA A 17 47.16 -15.97 -5.03
CA ALA A 17 45.95 -15.96 -5.85
C ALA A 17 44.69 -16.29 -5.04
N VAL A 18 44.76 -17.30 -4.17
CA VAL A 18 43.64 -17.69 -3.30
C VAL A 18 43.31 -16.58 -2.29
N ILE A 19 44.32 -15.98 -1.66
CA ILE A 19 44.09 -14.90 -0.69
C ILE A 19 43.39 -13.70 -1.34
N LEU A 20 43.84 -13.30 -2.53
CA LEU A 20 43.25 -12.19 -3.28
C LEU A 20 41.81 -12.49 -3.73
N MET A 21 41.56 -13.71 -4.20
CA MET A 21 40.23 -14.16 -4.60
C MET A 21 39.27 -14.12 -3.42
N VAL A 22 39.67 -14.70 -2.28
CA VAL A 22 38.85 -14.72 -1.06
C VAL A 22 38.57 -13.30 -0.59
N ALA A 23 39.57 -12.43 -0.55
CA ALA A 23 39.41 -11.04 -0.12
C ALA A 23 38.34 -10.29 -0.94
N ILE A 24 38.37 -10.40 -2.28
CA ILE A 24 37.36 -9.78 -3.15
C ILE A 24 35.97 -10.37 -2.91
N THR A 25 35.86 -11.69 -2.75
CA THR A 25 34.55 -12.32 -2.54
C THR A 25 33.91 -11.92 -1.22
N VAL A 26 34.70 -11.80 -0.14
CA VAL A 26 34.22 -11.35 1.16
C VAL A 26 33.74 -9.90 1.09
N VAL A 27 34.50 -9.03 0.41
CA VAL A 27 34.09 -7.63 0.21
C VAL A 27 32.81 -7.55 -0.63
N MET A 28 32.72 -8.29 -1.74
CA MET A 28 31.51 -8.34 -2.58
C MET A 28 30.30 -8.83 -1.79
N ALA A 29 30.45 -9.90 -1.01
CA ALA A 29 29.38 -10.42 -0.17
C ALA A 29 28.93 -9.40 0.90
N ALA A 30 29.88 -8.70 1.54
CA ALA A 30 29.57 -7.67 2.53
C ALA A 30 28.85 -6.46 1.91
N VAL A 31 29.26 -6.03 0.72
CA VAL A 31 28.59 -4.93 -0.01
C VAL A 31 27.19 -5.33 -0.44
N LEU A 32 27.01 -6.54 -0.97
CA LEU A 32 25.69 -7.07 -1.32
C LEU A 32 24.79 -7.17 -0.09
N TYR A 33 25.32 -7.65 1.04
CA TYR A 33 24.58 -7.71 2.30
C TYR A 33 24.17 -6.32 2.78
N ALA A 34 25.09 -5.34 2.77
CA ALA A 34 24.78 -3.97 3.17
C ALA A 34 23.71 -3.35 2.25
N TRP A 35 23.79 -3.59 0.94
CA TRP A 35 22.83 -3.07 -0.03
C TRP A 35 21.44 -3.71 0.12
N VAL A 36 21.38 -5.04 0.30
CA VAL A 36 20.13 -5.77 0.58
C VAL A 36 19.54 -5.36 1.94
N SER A 37 20.37 -5.18 2.97
CA SER A 37 19.93 -4.73 4.29
C SER A 37 19.43 -3.28 4.31
N GLY A 38 19.97 -2.43 3.44
CA GLY A 38 19.55 -1.04 3.27
C GLY A 38 18.20 -0.89 2.54
N TRP A 39 17.70 -1.97 1.93
CA TRP A 39 16.48 -2.01 1.12
C TRP A 39 15.22 -2.53 1.80
N GLY A 40 15.25 -2.72 3.13
CA GLY A 40 14.01 -2.69 3.89
C GLY A 40 13.61 -4.00 4.53
N LEU A 41 14.02 -4.12 5.78
CA LEU A 41 13.26 -4.84 6.80
C LEU A 41 13.06 -3.91 8.00
N GLN A 42 12.73 -2.64 7.76
CA GLN A 42 12.03 -1.92 8.82
C GLN A 42 10.62 -2.50 8.84
N PRO A 43 10.19 -3.19 9.92
CA PRO A 43 8.78 -3.52 10.07
C PRO A 43 8.04 -2.19 10.04
N LYS A 44 7.40 -1.87 8.92
CA LYS A 44 6.47 -0.75 8.88
C LYS A 44 5.33 -1.19 9.79
N ASN A 45 5.17 -0.49 10.91
CA ASN A 45 4.09 -0.78 11.84
C ASN A 45 2.77 -0.57 11.10
N SER A 46 2.04 -1.66 10.87
CA SER A 46 0.74 -1.61 10.23
C SER A 46 -0.24 -0.81 11.10
N PRO A 47 -1.02 0.11 10.51
CA PRO A 47 -2.08 0.80 11.21
C PRO A 47 -3.08 -0.21 11.78
N THR A 48 -3.52 0.03 13.00
CA THR A 48 -4.68 -0.66 13.57
C THR A 48 -5.80 0.35 13.71
N GLY A 49 -7.03 -0.07 13.41
CA GLY A 49 -8.16 0.84 13.40
C GLY A 49 -9.49 0.14 13.50
N SER A 50 -10.55 0.95 13.51
CA SER A 50 -11.93 0.49 13.46
C SER A 50 -12.75 1.51 12.70
N MET A 51 -13.73 1.02 11.96
CA MET A 51 -14.62 1.82 11.13
C MET A 51 -16.07 1.48 11.46
N MET A 52 -16.98 2.38 11.12
CA MET A 52 -18.41 2.18 11.30
C MET A 52 -19.14 2.71 10.06
N ALA A 53 -20.03 1.88 9.52
CA ALA A 53 -20.93 2.27 8.44
C ALA A 53 -22.23 2.83 9.01
N SER A 54 -22.79 3.82 8.33
CA SER A 54 -24.12 4.36 8.57
C SER A 54 -24.73 4.74 7.24
N GLU A 55 -26.01 4.48 7.06
CA GLU A 55 -26.78 4.98 5.93
C GLU A 55 -27.42 6.33 6.28
N ASP A 56 -27.53 7.25 5.32
CA ASP A 56 -28.23 8.54 5.48
C ASP A 56 -29.74 8.47 5.18
N GLY A 57 -30.25 7.29 4.79
CA GLY A 57 -31.65 7.03 4.44
C GLY A 57 -32.04 7.45 3.02
N ALA A 58 -31.10 7.96 2.21
CA ALA A 58 -31.25 8.25 0.80
C ALA A 58 -30.46 7.28 -0.10
N GLY A 59 -30.00 6.14 0.45
CA GLY A 59 -29.14 5.18 -0.24
C GLY A 59 -27.66 5.57 -0.27
N VAL A 60 -27.27 6.61 0.48
CA VAL A 60 -25.86 7.00 0.62
C VAL A 60 -25.30 6.39 1.90
N TRP A 61 -24.18 5.68 1.74
CA TRP A 61 -23.49 5.04 2.84
C TRP A 61 -22.26 5.85 3.24
N ASP A 62 -22.12 6.12 4.54
CA ASP A 62 -20.98 6.77 5.15
C ASP A 62 -20.23 5.79 6.04
N VAL A 63 -18.99 5.48 5.67
CA VAL A 63 -18.06 4.72 6.51
C VAL A 63 -17.11 5.68 7.19
N GLN A 64 -17.33 5.90 8.48
CA GLN A 64 -16.48 6.74 9.30
C GLN A 64 -15.36 5.95 9.96
N ILE A 65 -14.16 6.52 9.97
CA ILE A 65 -13.01 5.98 10.70
C ILE A 65 -13.13 6.41 12.17
N ILE A 66 -13.32 5.44 13.06
CA ILE A 66 -13.50 5.69 14.50
C ILE A 66 -12.15 5.72 15.22
N LYS A 67 -11.24 4.82 14.84
CA LYS A 67 -9.89 4.73 15.40
C LYS A 67 -8.89 4.39 14.32
N MET A 68 -7.70 4.96 14.43
CA MET A 68 -6.56 4.68 13.56
C MET A 68 -5.27 5.00 14.31
N ASN A 69 -4.40 4.02 14.50
CA ASN A 69 -3.08 4.23 15.11
C ASN A 69 -2.03 3.23 14.57
N PRO A 70 -0.92 3.70 13.99
CA PRO A 70 -0.66 5.10 13.58
C PRO A 70 -1.58 5.55 12.44
N GLN A 71 -1.75 6.87 12.26
CA GLN A 71 -2.41 7.43 11.08
C GLN A 71 -1.58 7.14 9.82
N ALA A 72 -2.21 6.68 8.74
CA ALA A 72 -1.54 6.34 7.49
C ALA A 72 -1.73 7.44 6.44
N SER A 73 -0.76 7.66 5.55
CA SER A 73 -0.97 8.58 4.43
C SER A 73 -2.01 8.01 3.46
N ILE A 74 -2.80 8.89 2.82
CA ILE A 74 -3.74 8.50 1.76
C ILE A 74 -3.09 7.74 0.59
N ASN A 75 -1.78 7.92 0.36
CA ASN A 75 -1.00 7.20 -0.66
C ASN A 75 -0.65 5.76 -0.27
N SER A 76 -0.92 5.34 0.97
CA SER A 76 -0.51 4.04 1.52
C SER A 76 -1.69 3.21 1.99
N VAL A 77 -2.92 3.66 1.68
CA VAL A 77 -4.14 2.97 2.04
C VAL A 77 -4.90 2.64 0.76
N HIS A 78 -5.28 1.38 0.65
CA HIS A 78 -6.08 0.85 -0.44
C HIS A 78 -7.42 0.39 0.11
N TRP A 79 -8.49 0.80 -0.54
CA TRP A 79 -9.84 0.44 -0.15
C TRP A 79 -10.38 -0.66 -1.08
N TYR A 80 -11.29 -1.45 -0.53
CA TYR A 80 -11.93 -2.57 -1.17
C TYR A 80 -13.40 -2.57 -0.76
N LEU A 81 -14.27 -2.68 -1.75
CA LEU A 81 -15.69 -2.94 -1.58
C LEU A 81 -15.94 -4.37 -2.07
N MET A 82 -16.53 -5.19 -1.21
CA MET A 82 -16.72 -6.62 -1.43
C MET A 82 -18.22 -6.94 -1.44
N ASP A 83 -18.64 -7.88 -2.28
CA ASP A 83 -20.02 -8.36 -2.35
C ASP A 83 -20.32 -9.43 -1.27
N ILE A 84 -21.56 -9.94 -1.25
CA ILE A 84 -22.01 -11.03 -0.36
C ILE A 84 -21.24 -12.34 -0.52
N GLN A 85 -20.57 -12.52 -1.66
CA GLN A 85 -19.77 -13.71 -1.94
C GLN A 85 -18.32 -13.54 -1.48
N GLY A 86 -17.97 -12.36 -0.97
CA GLY A 86 -16.62 -11.99 -0.55
C GLY A 86 -15.70 -11.68 -1.73
N LEU A 87 -16.25 -11.42 -2.93
CA LEU A 87 -15.49 -11.00 -4.10
C LEU A 87 -15.37 -9.48 -4.13
N THR A 88 -14.21 -8.97 -4.53
CA THR A 88 -14.01 -7.54 -4.72
C THR A 88 -14.88 -7.04 -5.88
N ALA A 89 -15.85 -6.19 -5.57
CA ALA A 89 -16.68 -5.51 -6.57
C ALA A 89 -16.01 -4.23 -7.07
N ALA A 90 -15.35 -3.49 -6.17
CA ALA A 90 -14.58 -2.30 -6.50
C ALA A 90 -13.39 -2.14 -5.56
N GLU A 91 -12.31 -1.55 -6.04
CA GLU A 91 -11.12 -1.26 -5.24
C GLU A 91 -10.39 -0.04 -5.79
N GLY A 92 -9.52 0.55 -4.97
CA GLY A 92 -8.64 1.63 -5.41
C GLY A 92 -7.80 2.21 -4.28
N VAL A 93 -6.93 3.15 -4.62
CA VAL A 93 -6.16 3.90 -3.63
C VAL A 93 -7.03 5.07 -3.12
N VAL A 94 -6.85 5.47 -1.86
CA VAL A 94 -7.61 6.62 -1.30
C VAL A 94 -7.36 7.91 -2.08
N THR A 95 -6.20 8.08 -2.70
CA THR A 95 -5.87 9.24 -3.54
C THR A 95 -6.76 9.39 -4.76
N ASP A 96 -7.28 8.29 -5.30
CA ASP A 96 -8.07 8.30 -6.53
C ASP A 96 -9.50 8.82 -6.30
N ILE A 97 -9.92 8.83 -5.02
CA ILE A 97 -11.23 9.29 -4.55
C ILE A 97 -11.11 10.52 -3.64
N TYR A 98 -9.89 11.03 -3.44
CA TYR A 98 -9.61 12.22 -2.64
C TYR A 98 -9.91 13.50 -3.43
N GLY A 99 -10.68 14.41 -2.83
CA GLY A 99 -10.97 15.74 -3.39
C GLY A 99 -12.18 15.80 -4.32
N TYR A 100 -12.78 14.67 -4.66
CA TYR A 100 -14.01 14.61 -5.47
C TYR A 100 -15.26 15.00 -4.66
N LYS A 101 -16.25 15.54 -5.36
CA LYS A 101 -17.59 15.86 -4.86
C LYS A 101 -18.64 15.01 -5.53
N GLN A 102 -19.82 14.96 -4.91
CA GLN A 102 -20.99 14.32 -5.52
C GLN A 102 -21.27 14.91 -6.92
N GLY A 103 -21.59 14.06 -7.89
CA GLY A 103 -21.83 14.49 -9.27
C GLY A 103 -20.59 14.65 -10.14
N GLU A 104 -19.37 14.51 -9.60
CA GLU A 104 -18.12 14.58 -10.39
C GLU A 104 -17.73 13.23 -11.01
N GLY A 105 -18.67 12.30 -11.12
CA GLY A 105 -18.50 11.02 -11.82
C GLY A 105 -17.88 9.89 -10.98
N LYS A 106 -17.68 10.11 -9.67
CA LYS A 106 -17.20 9.08 -8.73
C LYS A 106 -18.32 8.57 -7.84
N SER A 107 -18.50 7.25 -7.80
CA SER A 107 -19.45 6.60 -6.89
C SER A 107 -18.96 6.59 -5.44
N ILE A 108 -17.65 6.67 -5.25
CA ILE A 108 -17.00 6.61 -3.93
C ILE A 108 -16.11 7.83 -3.80
N ILE A 109 -16.25 8.56 -2.70
CA ILE A 109 -15.41 9.72 -2.39
C ILE A 109 -14.84 9.61 -0.99
N TYR A 110 -13.66 10.20 -0.80
CA TYR A 110 -13.04 10.33 0.51
C TYR A 110 -13.12 11.77 1.03
N ILE A 111 -13.62 11.92 2.25
CA ILE A 111 -13.79 13.19 2.94
C ILE A 111 -12.76 13.25 4.08
N ASP A 112 -11.73 14.06 3.87
CA ASP A 112 -10.73 14.43 4.87
C ASP A 112 -11.28 15.58 5.71
N ASN A 113 -11.57 15.32 6.98
CA ASN A 113 -12.21 16.29 7.87
C ASN A 113 -11.20 17.22 8.57
N ASP A 114 -9.96 16.78 8.75
CA ASP A 114 -8.92 17.57 9.41
C ASP A 114 -7.84 18.11 8.44
N TYR A 115 -7.98 17.81 7.14
CA TYR A 115 -7.14 18.26 6.02
C TYR A 115 -5.66 17.89 6.20
N ASN A 116 -5.40 16.77 6.87
CA ASN A 116 -4.04 16.31 7.14
C ASN A 116 -3.44 15.43 6.01
N ALA A 117 -4.21 15.14 4.96
CA ALA A 117 -3.86 14.23 3.85
C ALA A 117 -3.44 12.83 4.31
N LYS A 118 -4.07 12.36 5.39
CA LYS A 118 -3.93 11.04 5.99
C LYS A 118 -5.31 10.44 6.20
N VAL A 119 -5.29 9.13 6.40
CA VAL A 119 -6.42 8.36 6.86
C VAL A 119 -6.41 8.38 8.38
N SER A 120 -7.35 9.13 8.96
CA SER A 120 -7.35 9.47 10.38
C SER A 120 -8.74 9.36 11.01
N PRO A 121 -8.81 9.30 12.37
CA PRO A 121 -10.10 9.23 13.05
C PRO A 121 -10.94 10.48 12.77
N GLY A 122 -12.17 10.26 12.31
CA GLY A 122 -13.11 11.32 11.92
C GLY A 122 -13.32 11.40 10.42
N ASP A 123 -12.40 10.90 9.60
CA ASP A 123 -12.53 10.89 8.14
C ASP A 123 -13.58 9.89 7.66
N ILE A 124 -14.14 10.14 6.47
CA ILE A 124 -15.32 9.42 5.96
C ILE A 124 -15.08 8.95 4.53
N PHE A 125 -15.40 7.69 4.26
CA PHE A 125 -15.64 7.19 2.91
C PHE A 125 -17.13 7.24 2.64
N ARG A 126 -17.53 7.96 1.59
CA ARG A 126 -18.93 8.10 1.20
C ARG A 126 -19.19 7.37 -0.11
N PHE A 127 -20.25 6.58 -0.13
CA PHE A 127 -20.64 5.72 -1.24
C PHE A 127 -22.02 6.15 -1.75
N TYR A 128 -22.11 6.40 -3.05
CA TYR A 128 -23.35 6.73 -3.75
C TYR A 128 -23.79 5.53 -4.58
N SER A 129 -24.92 4.92 -4.21
CA SER A 129 -25.54 3.86 -5.00
C SER A 129 -26.16 4.41 -6.30
N GLY A 130 -26.00 3.70 -7.42
CA GLY A 130 -26.69 4.02 -8.68
C GLY A 130 -26.17 5.27 -9.39
N GLU A 131 -25.04 5.83 -8.97
CA GLU A 131 -24.40 7.00 -9.57
C GLU A 131 -22.90 6.72 -9.78
N GLY A 132 -22.26 7.43 -10.72
CA GLY A 132 -20.80 7.48 -10.86
C GLY A 132 -20.23 6.41 -11.79
N ASP A 133 -19.06 5.90 -11.45
CA ASP A 133 -18.28 4.98 -12.28
C ASP A 133 -18.51 3.50 -11.92
N THR A 134 -18.26 3.17 -10.67
CA THR A 134 -18.08 1.80 -10.17
C THR A 134 -19.37 1.20 -9.62
N LEU A 135 -20.29 2.04 -9.13
CA LEU A 135 -21.55 1.60 -8.51
C LEU A 135 -22.80 2.02 -9.30
N ALA A 136 -22.64 2.44 -10.55
CA ALA A 136 -23.74 2.90 -11.39
C ALA A 136 -24.81 1.82 -11.64
N GLU A 137 -24.42 0.56 -11.65
CA GLU A 137 -25.35 -0.58 -11.88
C GLU A 137 -25.97 -1.11 -10.57
N HIS A 138 -25.54 -0.63 -9.41
CA HIS A 138 -25.99 -1.10 -8.10
C HIS A 138 -27.02 -0.14 -7.49
N SER A 139 -28.27 -0.60 -7.40
CA SER A 139 -29.37 0.20 -6.84
C SER A 139 -29.41 0.24 -5.31
N SER A 140 -28.68 -0.65 -4.64
CA SER A 140 -28.49 -0.70 -3.19
C SER A 140 -27.11 -1.29 -2.89
N LEU A 141 -26.56 -0.91 -1.74
CA LEU A 141 -25.27 -1.41 -1.24
C LEU A 141 -25.43 -2.23 0.07
N ASP A 142 -26.65 -2.60 0.46
CA ASP A 142 -26.96 -3.18 1.78
C ASP A 142 -26.30 -4.56 2.03
N ASP A 143 -25.84 -5.15 0.95
CA ASP A 143 -25.27 -6.49 0.85
C ASP A 143 -23.74 -6.44 0.67
N PHE A 144 -23.14 -5.24 0.74
CA PHE A 144 -21.71 -5.05 0.56
C PHE A 144 -20.97 -4.92 1.89
N SER A 145 -19.68 -5.20 1.84
CA SER A 145 -18.76 -4.98 2.95
C SER A 145 -17.57 -4.15 2.50
N PHE A 146 -17.10 -3.28 3.39
CA PHE A 146 -16.00 -2.37 3.13
C PHE A 146 -14.76 -2.74 3.94
N ARG A 147 -13.60 -2.69 3.28
CA ARG A 147 -12.30 -3.00 3.87
C ARG A 147 -11.26 -1.98 3.41
N ILE A 148 -10.32 -1.66 4.29
CA ILE A 148 -9.08 -0.96 3.94
C ILE A 148 -7.85 -1.80 4.29
N LYS A 149 -6.80 -1.68 3.48
CA LYS A 149 -5.50 -2.32 3.68
C LYS A 149 -4.39 -1.29 3.63
N PHE A 150 -3.30 -1.60 4.33
CA PHE A 150 -2.08 -0.82 4.32
C PHE A 150 -1.12 -1.37 3.26
N ASP A 151 -0.98 -0.69 2.12
CA ASP A 151 -0.18 -1.18 0.98
C ASP A 151 1.26 -1.57 1.33
N PRO A 152 1.99 -0.85 2.21
CA PRO A 152 3.36 -1.21 2.50
C PRO A 152 3.56 -2.56 3.20
N THR A 153 2.52 -3.12 3.83
CA THR A 153 2.58 -4.44 4.48
C THR A 153 1.56 -5.43 3.92
N GLY A 154 0.52 -4.95 3.23
CA GLY A 154 -0.63 -5.72 2.78
C GLY A 154 -1.63 -6.05 3.90
N ASP A 155 -1.39 -5.56 5.12
CA ASP A 155 -2.22 -5.88 6.28
C ASP A 155 -3.56 -5.15 6.21
N THR A 156 -4.62 -5.83 6.66
CA THR A 156 -5.95 -5.23 6.79
C THR A 156 -5.98 -4.30 7.99
N ILE A 157 -6.45 -3.08 7.79
CA ILE A 157 -6.59 -2.09 8.86
C ILE A 157 -7.96 -2.27 9.50
N GLY A 158 -7.99 -2.88 10.69
CA GLY A 158 -9.22 -3.11 11.42
C GLY A 158 -10.00 -4.35 10.96
N TYR A 159 -11.31 -4.21 10.84
CA TYR A 159 -12.23 -5.27 10.43
C TYR A 159 -13.11 -4.79 9.28
N ASP A 160 -13.72 -5.75 8.58
CA ASP A 160 -14.65 -5.47 7.49
C ASP A 160 -15.94 -4.87 8.05
N VAL A 161 -16.40 -3.81 7.41
CA VAL A 161 -17.63 -3.13 7.81
C VAL A 161 -18.72 -3.48 6.83
N ASP A 162 -19.69 -4.25 7.30
CA ASP A 162 -20.87 -4.61 6.51
C ASP A 162 -21.83 -3.43 6.44
N PHE A 163 -22.43 -3.23 5.27
CA PHE A 163 -23.44 -2.20 5.03
C PHE A 163 -24.81 -2.76 5.37
N SER A 164 -25.00 -3.29 6.58
CA SER A 164 -26.31 -3.80 6.99
C SER A 164 -27.19 -2.68 7.53
N ALA A 165 -28.33 -2.43 6.89
CA ALA A 165 -29.41 -1.58 7.43
C ALA A 165 -30.19 -2.29 8.57
#